data_AF-A0AAN7NVB1-F1
#
_entry.id   AF-A0AAN7NVB1-F1
#
_cell.length_a   1.000
_cell.length_b   1.000
_cell.length_c   1.000
_cell.angle_alpha   90.00
_cell.angle_beta   90.00
_cell.angle_gamma   90.00
#
_symmetry.space_group_name_H-M   'P 1'
#
loop_
_entity.id
_entity.type
_entity.pdbx_description
1 polymer ?
#
loop_
_entity_poly.entity_id
_entity_poly.type
_entity_poly.pdbx_seq_one_letter_code
_entity_poly.pdbx_strand_id
1 'polypeptide(L)'
;MVSGLNCAHKKLTQVDRTLFFFLSFLQAFTYSEKFLAEGRKLLVVPQAGSHWLSMCVVLEKLWERGHEIVAVTPDATLLMKNSQSFTIKTYSMPYTQEIGDRYYHSIGEKSFDNPPFLEKFTFLLSNISELINMFSSTCRHLLYDELMKYLCDSKSDAVMMDPVLPCGPVVAEYLSLPSVYFMRGLPCTLYYKATQHPSPFSYMPRTLTSSSDHMTFTEHVKNLLYWNCFSKASIWLMRYDFVFVQCPIIHALPCPIMPNMVYIGGINCEQEKPLSKVINPIFTNS
;
A
#
# COMPACT_ATOMS: atom_id res chain seq x y z
N MET A 1 -1.71 -48.91 62.51
CA MET A 1 -1.86 -49.53 61.17
C MET A 1 -0.87 -48.80 60.26
N VAL A 2 0.40 -49.24 60.17
CA VAL A 2 0.98 -50.17 59.17
C VAL A 2 0.58 -49.73 57.75
N SER A 3 1.42 -49.37 56.77
CA SER A 3 2.83 -49.62 56.36
C SER A 3 3.10 -48.63 55.20
N GLY A 4 4.27 -48.03 54.93
CA GLY A 4 5.60 -48.60 54.68
C GLY A 4 5.93 -48.55 53.17
N LEU A 5 6.86 -47.68 52.73
CA LEU A 5 7.71 -47.87 51.55
C LEU A 5 8.89 -46.89 51.59
N ASN A 6 10.07 -47.44 51.91
CA ASN A 6 11.38 -46.80 51.79
C ASN A 6 11.72 -46.54 50.32
N CYS A 7 12.39 -45.42 50.02
CA CYS A 7 13.36 -45.40 48.92
C CYS A 7 14.51 -44.42 49.21
N ALA A 8 15.65 -45.03 49.54
CA ALA A 8 17.03 -44.57 49.46
C ALA A 8 17.35 -43.08 49.27
N HIS A 9 18.05 -42.52 50.25
CA HIS A 9 19.00 -41.43 50.07
C HIS A 9 20.03 -41.83 48.99
N LYS A 10 19.87 -41.33 47.76
CA LYS A 10 20.94 -41.31 46.76
C LYS A 10 21.56 -39.92 46.79
N LYS A 11 22.82 -39.84 47.26
CA LYS A 11 23.69 -38.67 47.07
C LYS A 11 23.71 -38.36 45.57
N LEU A 12 23.10 -37.24 45.17
CA LEU A 12 23.34 -36.64 43.86
C LEU A 12 24.81 -36.22 43.84
N THR A 13 25.59 -37.00 43.09
CA THR A 13 27.00 -36.75 42.83
C THR A 13 27.15 -35.41 42.11
N GLN A 14 28.22 -34.70 42.44
CA GLN A 14 28.63 -33.39 41.95
C GLN A 14 28.83 -33.28 40.42
N VAL A 15 28.46 -34.32 39.66
CA VAL A 15 28.57 -34.42 38.21
C VAL A 15 27.33 -33.87 37.48
N ASP A 16 26.21 -33.69 38.19
CA ASP A 16 24.93 -33.29 37.56
C ASP A 16 24.76 -31.78 37.33
N ARG A 17 25.43 -30.93 38.14
CA ARG A 17 25.27 -29.48 38.00
C ARG A 17 25.87 -28.96 36.69
N THR A 18 27.03 -29.45 36.29
CA THR A 18 27.69 -29.04 35.05
C THR A 18 26.86 -29.46 33.84
N LEU A 19 26.27 -30.66 33.86
CA LEU A 19 25.39 -31.13 32.78
C LEU A 19 24.07 -30.35 32.71
N PHE A 20 23.48 -30.00 33.86
CA PHE A 20 22.28 -29.15 33.91
C PHE A 20 22.57 -27.72 33.42
N PHE A 21 23.72 -27.14 33.80
CA PHE A 21 24.16 -25.84 33.29
C PHE A 21 24.48 -25.91 31.79
N PHE A 22 25.11 -26.98 31.30
CA PHE A 22 25.36 -27.17 29.87
C PHE A 22 24.06 -27.35 29.07
N LEU A 23 23.09 -28.14 29.55
CA LEU A 23 21.80 -28.35 28.88
C LEU A 23 20.94 -27.09 28.90
N SER A 24 20.95 -26.32 29.99
CA SER A 24 20.27 -25.02 30.07
C SER A 24 20.98 -23.95 29.26
N PHE A 25 22.31 -23.98 29.14
CA PHE A 25 23.06 -23.15 28.19
C PHE A 25 22.80 -23.57 26.74
N LEU A 26 22.70 -24.86 26.41
CA LEU A 26 22.32 -25.35 25.08
C LEU A 26 20.89 -24.97 24.72
N GLN A 27 19.95 -25.07 25.67
CA GLN A 27 18.59 -24.54 25.50
C GLN A 27 18.62 -23.02 25.31
N ALA A 28 19.36 -22.27 26.13
CA ALA A 28 19.52 -20.83 25.95
C ALA A 28 20.22 -20.46 24.64
N PHE A 29 21.15 -21.28 24.12
CA PHE A 29 21.78 -21.11 22.82
C PHE A 29 20.82 -21.48 21.67
N THR A 30 19.91 -22.44 21.84
CA THR A 30 18.82 -22.70 20.87
C THR A 30 17.69 -21.66 20.93
N TYR A 31 17.48 -21.00 22.09
CA TYR A 31 16.58 -19.86 22.23
C TYR A 31 17.25 -18.53 21.83
N SER A 32 18.58 -18.49 21.79
CA SER A 32 19.42 -17.35 21.38
C SER A 32 19.97 -17.49 19.96
N GLU A 33 19.79 -18.64 19.31
CA GLU A 33 19.61 -18.68 17.87
C GLU A 33 18.37 -17.84 17.61
N LYS A 34 18.66 -16.58 17.29
CA LYS A 34 17.83 -15.64 16.56
C LYS A 34 16.51 -16.31 16.14
N PHE A 35 15.39 -15.70 16.49
CA PHE A 35 14.35 -15.49 15.48
C PHE A 35 15.05 -14.83 14.27
N LEU A 36 15.78 -15.61 13.47
CA LEU A 36 15.91 -15.40 12.05
C LEU A 36 14.47 -15.64 11.62
N ALA A 37 13.67 -14.56 11.68
CA ALA A 37 12.41 -14.54 10.98
C ALA A 37 12.78 -14.92 9.55
N GLU A 38 12.49 -16.16 9.18
CA GLU A 38 12.75 -16.66 7.85
C GLU A 38 12.11 -15.66 6.90
N GLY A 39 12.91 -15.14 5.99
CA GLY A 39 12.51 -14.10 5.06
C GLY A 39 11.29 -14.54 4.28
N ARG A 40 10.10 -14.07 4.69
CA ARG A 40 8.85 -14.40 3.99
C ARG A 40 8.85 -13.78 2.60
N LYS A 41 8.23 -14.47 1.65
CA LYS A 41 8.13 -14.05 0.26
C LYS A 41 6.90 -13.20 0.05
N LEU A 42 7.09 -11.98 -0.45
CA LEU A 42 6.03 -11.01 -0.68
C LEU A 42 5.86 -10.77 -2.18
N LEU A 43 4.67 -11.09 -2.69
CA LEU A 43 4.25 -10.69 -4.02
C LEU A 43 3.74 -9.25 -3.98
N VAL A 44 4.17 -8.39 -4.91
CA VAL A 44 3.73 -7.00 -4.98
C VAL A 44 3.01 -6.76 -6.30
N VAL A 45 1.79 -6.25 -6.21
CA VAL A 45 1.00 -5.76 -7.35
C VAL A 45 0.85 -4.24 -7.20
N PRO A 46 1.81 -3.45 -7.70
CA PRO A 46 1.86 -2.03 -7.50
C PRO A 46 0.96 -1.27 -8.49
N GLN A 47 0.78 0.01 -8.17
CA GLN A 47 0.22 1.01 -9.05
C GLN A 47 1.34 1.94 -9.53
N ALA A 48 1.42 2.21 -10.85
CA ALA A 48 2.51 2.99 -11.44
C ALA A 48 2.55 4.45 -10.94
N GLY A 49 3.68 5.13 -11.17
CA GLY A 49 3.85 6.55 -10.84
C GLY A 49 4.11 6.83 -9.35
N SER A 50 3.41 7.81 -8.78
CA SER A 50 3.65 8.29 -7.41
C SER A 50 3.28 7.27 -6.32
N HIS A 51 2.40 6.32 -6.64
CA HIS A 51 2.04 5.20 -5.77
C HIS A 51 3.23 4.26 -5.61
N TRP A 52 3.85 3.86 -6.72
CA TRP A 52 5.06 3.06 -6.74
C TRP A 52 6.20 3.67 -5.92
N LEU A 53 6.49 4.97 -6.09
CA LEU A 53 7.57 5.63 -5.34
C LEU A 53 7.41 5.49 -3.81
N SER A 54 6.17 5.55 -3.32
CA SER A 54 5.90 5.40 -1.88
C SER A 54 5.98 3.94 -1.43
N MET A 55 5.53 3.01 -2.28
CA MET A 55 5.68 1.57 -2.04
C MET A 55 7.15 1.16 -2.01
N CYS A 56 7.97 1.64 -2.96
CA CYS A 56 9.40 1.32 -3.07
C CYS A 56 10.14 1.44 -1.76
N VAL A 57 9.99 2.56 -1.06
CA VAL A 57 10.71 2.81 0.19
C VAL A 57 10.36 1.77 1.24
N VAL A 58 9.08 1.36 1.33
CA VAL A 58 8.65 0.31 2.25
C VAL A 58 9.19 -1.05 1.82
N LEU A 59 9.15 -1.36 0.52
CA LEU A 59 9.68 -2.61 -0.03
C LEU A 59 11.19 -2.74 0.21
N GLU A 60 11.96 -1.67 0.02
CA GLU A 60 13.39 -1.65 0.33
C GLU A 60 13.66 -1.97 1.81
N LYS A 61 12.85 -1.40 2.71
CA LYS A 61 12.96 -1.70 4.15
C LYS A 61 12.52 -3.11 4.54
N LEU A 62 11.62 -3.73 3.79
CA LEU A 62 11.26 -5.13 3.96
C LEU A 62 12.36 -6.05 3.42
N TRP A 63 12.95 -5.69 2.28
CA TRP A 63 14.08 -6.44 1.71
C TRP A 63 15.32 -6.40 2.61
N GLU A 64 15.66 -5.22 3.16
CA GLU A 64 16.75 -5.07 4.16
C GLU A 64 16.54 -5.97 5.40
N ARG A 65 15.28 -6.32 5.71
CA ARG A 65 14.91 -7.22 6.81
C ARG A 65 14.95 -8.70 6.42
N GLY A 66 15.34 -9.01 5.19
CA GLY A 66 15.51 -10.38 4.68
C GLY A 66 14.32 -10.93 3.92
N HIS A 67 13.25 -10.16 3.68
CA HIS A 67 12.11 -10.63 2.91
C HIS A 67 12.45 -10.75 1.40
N GLU A 68 12.02 -11.84 0.78
CA GLU A 68 12.08 -11.99 -0.68
C GLU A 68 10.91 -11.20 -1.30
N ILE A 69 11.20 -10.27 -2.21
CA ILE A 69 10.18 -9.42 -2.82
C ILE A 69 10.15 -9.64 -4.32
N VAL A 70 8.96 -9.89 -4.84
CA VAL A 70 8.68 -10.04 -6.28
C VAL A 70 7.59 -9.05 -6.66
N ALA A 71 7.93 -8.01 -7.42
CA ALA A 71 6.97 -7.04 -7.94
C ALA A 71 6.58 -7.35 -9.39
N VAL A 72 5.31 -7.19 -9.72
CA VAL A 72 4.76 -7.47 -11.06
C VAL A 72 4.28 -6.18 -11.71
N THR A 73 4.76 -5.87 -12.92
CA THR A 73 4.40 -4.64 -13.63
C THR A 73 4.21 -4.91 -15.12
N PRO A 74 3.38 -4.15 -15.85
CA PRO A 74 3.47 -4.11 -17.30
C PRO A 74 4.87 -3.63 -17.75
N ASP A 75 5.29 -4.05 -18.94
CA ASP A 75 6.51 -3.61 -19.62
C ASP A 75 6.54 -2.09 -19.89
N ALA A 76 5.39 -1.54 -20.28
CA ALA A 76 5.15 -0.10 -20.40
C ALA A 76 4.60 0.48 -19.09
N THR A 77 5.45 1.09 -18.27
CA THR A 77 5.09 1.59 -16.93
C THR A 77 5.78 2.90 -16.57
N LEU A 78 5.10 3.73 -15.77
CA LEU A 78 5.59 5.04 -15.34
C LEU A 78 6.47 4.91 -14.09
N LEU A 79 7.71 5.39 -14.18
CA LEU A 79 8.66 5.56 -13.06
C LEU A 79 9.09 4.27 -12.33
N MET A 80 8.75 3.08 -12.83
CA MET A 80 9.32 1.83 -12.31
C MET A 80 10.65 1.56 -13.00
N LYS A 81 11.74 1.57 -12.22
CA LYS A 81 13.09 1.23 -12.68
C LYS A 81 13.51 -0.09 -12.07
N ASN A 82 14.43 -0.77 -12.74
CA ASN A 82 15.09 -1.95 -12.18
C ASN A 82 15.76 -1.60 -10.85
N SER A 83 15.49 -2.41 -9.83
CA SER A 83 16.10 -2.28 -8.51
C SER A 83 17.04 -3.46 -8.27
N GLN A 84 18.13 -3.22 -7.54
CA GLN A 84 18.98 -4.30 -7.03
C GLN A 84 18.36 -4.96 -5.78
N SER A 85 17.41 -4.27 -5.15
CA SER A 85 16.82 -4.69 -3.87
C SER A 85 15.68 -5.69 -4.05
N PHE A 86 15.07 -5.85 -5.23
CA PHE A 86 13.99 -6.84 -5.38
C PHE A 86 13.76 -7.21 -6.83
N THR A 87 13.11 -8.36 -7.04
CA THR A 87 12.86 -8.88 -8.37
C THR A 87 11.65 -8.19 -8.98
N ILE A 88 11.80 -7.65 -10.19
CA ILE A 88 10.69 -7.11 -10.97
C ILE A 88 10.41 -8.07 -12.12
N LYS A 89 9.16 -8.52 -12.24
CA LYS A 89 8.65 -9.32 -13.34
C LYS A 89 7.73 -8.49 -14.21
N THR A 90 7.96 -8.54 -15.51
CA THR A 90 7.22 -7.79 -16.51
C THR A 90 6.32 -8.71 -17.32
N TYR A 91 5.14 -8.22 -17.73
CA TYR A 91 4.27 -8.88 -18.70
C TYR A 91 3.94 -7.92 -19.84
N SER A 92 3.61 -8.47 -21.01
CA SER A 92 3.44 -7.69 -22.23
C SER A 92 2.07 -7.02 -22.31
N MET A 93 2.04 -5.80 -22.82
CA MET A 93 0.81 -5.02 -23.01
C MET A 93 0.57 -4.62 -24.48
N PRO A 94 -0.72 -4.46 -24.88
CA PRO A 94 -1.07 -4.03 -26.24
C PRO A 94 -0.80 -2.53 -26.51
N TYR A 95 -0.26 -1.78 -25.55
CA TYR A 95 0.10 -0.37 -25.71
C TYR A 95 1.59 -0.16 -25.42
N THR A 96 2.19 0.85 -26.06
CA THR A 96 3.61 1.17 -25.91
C THR A 96 3.85 2.18 -24.78
N GLN A 97 5.10 2.29 -24.33
CA GLN A 97 5.52 3.27 -23.31
C GLN A 97 5.14 4.69 -23.73
N GLU A 98 5.29 5.05 -25.02
CA GLU A 98 5.00 6.40 -25.52
C GLU A 98 3.51 6.76 -25.38
N ILE A 99 2.61 5.77 -25.52
CA ILE A 99 1.17 5.98 -25.33
C ILE A 99 0.89 6.26 -23.85
N GLY A 100 1.50 5.47 -22.95
CA GLY A 100 1.40 5.69 -21.51
C GLY A 100 1.92 7.06 -21.09
N ASP A 101 3.12 7.43 -21.54
CA ASP A 101 3.75 8.71 -21.22
C ASP A 101 2.92 9.90 -21.73
N ARG A 102 2.34 9.79 -22.94
CA ARG A 102 1.45 10.82 -23.48
C ARG A 102 0.20 10.99 -22.63
N TYR A 103 -0.41 9.89 -22.18
CA TYR A 103 -1.56 9.94 -21.29
C TYR A 103 -1.23 10.69 -20.00
N TYR A 104 -0.15 10.30 -19.31
CA TYR A 104 0.29 10.97 -18.08
C TYR A 104 0.67 12.44 -18.30
N HIS A 105 1.34 12.77 -19.40
CA HIS A 105 1.67 14.15 -19.77
C HIS A 105 0.41 14.99 -19.95
N SER A 106 -0.59 14.46 -20.66
CA SER A 106 -1.86 15.17 -20.90
C SER A 106 -2.64 15.46 -19.62
N ILE A 107 -2.55 14.57 -18.62
CA ILE A 107 -3.12 14.80 -17.29
C ILE A 107 -2.33 15.89 -16.56
N GLY A 108 -1.00 15.83 -16.63
CA GLY A 108 -0.10 16.79 -15.99
C GLY A 108 -0.31 18.22 -16.49
N GLU A 109 -0.39 18.42 -17.81
CA GLU A 109 -0.64 19.73 -18.43
C GLU A 109 -1.97 20.33 -17.97
N LYS A 110 -3.02 19.51 -17.92
CA LYS A 110 -4.37 19.96 -17.52
C LYS A 110 -4.57 20.07 -16.01
N SER A 111 -3.59 19.65 -15.20
CA SER A 111 -3.73 19.61 -13.74
C SER A 111 -3.77 21.00 -13.09
N PHE A 112 -3.25 22.02 -13.78
CA PHE A 112 -3.25 23.41 -13.32
C PHE A 112 -4.35 24.27 -13.96
N ASP A 113 -5.11 23.71 -14.89
CA ASP A 113 -6.25 24.40 -15.48
C ASP A 113 -7.37 24.55 -14.45
N ASN A 114 -8.04 25.70 -14.48
CA ASN A 114 -9.20 25.98 -13.64
C ASN A 114 -10.47 26.21 -14.48
N PRO A 115 -10.94 25.18 -15.20
CA PRO A 115 -12.12 25.31 -16.04
C PRO A 115 -13.39 25.46 -15.17
N PRO A 116 -14.51 25.92 -15.76
CA PRO A 116 -15.79 25.94 -15.09
C PRO A 116 -16.15 24.58 -14.48
N PHE A 117 -16.91 24.59 -13.38
CA PHE A 117 -17.24 23.38 -12.60
C PHE A 117 -17.74 22.21 -13.45
N LEU A 118 -18.62 22.46 -14.42
CA LEU A 118 -19.20 21.41 -15.26
C LEU A 118 -18.16 20.74 -16.15
N GLU A 119 -17.27 21.53 -16.75
CA GLU A 119 -16.16 21.02 -17.58
C GLU A 119 -15.14 20.26 -16.73
N LYS A 120 -14.81 20.79 -15.54
CA LYS A 120 -13.97 20.07 -14.58
C LYS A 120 -14.58 18.71 -14.20
N PHE A 121 -15.90 18.67 -14.01
CA PHE A 121 -16.62 17.46 -13.64
C PHE A 121 -16.67 16.44 -14.78
N THR A 122 -16.94 16.87 -16.02
CA THR A 122 -16.93 15.97 -17.19
C THR A 122 -15.53 15.45 -17.48
N PHE A 123 -14.51 16.31 -17.38
CA PHE A 123 -13.10 15.90 -17.53
C PHE A 123 -12.72 14.83 -16.51
N LEU A 124 -13.08 15.04 -15.23
CA LEU A 124 -12.82 14.06 -14.19
C LEU A 124 -13.52 12.71 -14.45
N LEU A 125 -14.79 12.71 -14.86
CA LEU A 125 -15.52 11.48 -15.18
C LEU A 125 -14.89 10.75 -16.37
N SER A 126 -14.49 11.48 -17.41
CA SER A 126 -13.80 10.92 -18.57
C SER A 126 -12.48 10.27 -18.17
N ASN A 127 -11.66 10.97 -17.38
CA ASN A 127 -10.38 10.45 -16.91
C ASN A 127 -10.54 9.22 -16.03
N ILE A 128 -11.52 9.22 -15.12
CA ILE A 128 -11.80 8.05 -14.27
C ILE A 128 -12.23 6.85 -15.13
N SER A 129 -13.08 7.08 -16.14
CA SER A 129 -13.49 6.02 -17.08
C SER A 129 -12.31 5.46 -17.86
N GLU A 130 -11.47 6.32 -18.43
CA GLU A 130 -10.28 5.94 -19.19
C GLU A 130 -9.26 5.20 -18.31
N LEU A 131 -9.06 5.69 -17.10
CA LEU A 131 -8.22 5.06 -16.08
C LEU A 131 -8.73 3.66 -15.75
N ILE A 132 -10.01 3.51 -15.41
CA ILE A 132 -10.62 2.19 -15.11
C ILE A 132 -10.48 1.24 -16.30
N ASN A 133 -10.71 1.71 -17.52
CA ASN A 133 -10.59 0.89 -18.73
C ASN A 133 -9.15 0.40 -18.96
N MET A 134 -8.17 1.31 -18.85
CA MET A 134 -6.76 0.99 -18.97
C MET A 134 -6.34 -0.05 -17.92
N PHE A 135 -6.71 0.16 -16.66
CA PHE A 135 -6.34 -0.76 -15.58
C PHE A 135 -7.07 -2.09 -15.64
N SER A 136 -8.33 -2.11 -16.05
CA SER A 136 -9.07 -3.35 -16.27
C SER A 136 -8.44 -4.17 -17.41
N SER A 137 -8.01 -3.50 -18.49
CA SER A 137 -7.29 -4.14 -19.58
C SER A 137 -5.95 -4.71 -19.10
N THR A 138 -5.19 -3.91 -18.34
CA THR A 138 -3.91 -4.29 -17.73
C THR A 138 -4.04 -5.52 -16.84
N CYS A 139 -5.04 -5.52 -15.97
CA CYS A 139 -5.31 -6.66 -15.11
C CYS A 139 -5.70 -7.92 -15.90
N ARG A 140 -6.52 -7.76 -16.95
CA ARG A 140 -6.91 -8.88 -17.81
C ARG A 140 -5.70 -9.53 -18.48
N HIS A 141 -4.78 -8.72 -19.02
CA HIS A 141 -3.57 -9.25 -19.64
C HIS A 141 -2.70 -9.99 -18.62
N LEU A 142 -2.51 -9.45 -17.42
CA LEU A 142 -1.81 -10.15 -16.35
C LEU A 142 -2.47 -11.51 -16.05
N LEU A 143 -3.79 -11.57 -15.88
CA LEU A 143 -4.48 -12.81 -15.51
C LEU A 143 -4.38 -13.92 -16.57
N TYR A 144 -4.17 -13.58 -17.84
CA TYR A 144 -4.00 -14.54 -18.94
C TYR A 144 -2.53 -14.73 -19.37
N ASP A 145 -1.60 -14.00 -18.77
CA ASP A 145 -0.17 -14.10 -19.06
C ASP A 145 0.43 -15.38 -18.43
N GLU A 146 1.48 -15.92 -19.05
CA GLU A 146 2.22 -17.07 -18.52
C GLU A 146 2.85 -16.78 -17.15
N LEU A 147 3.07 -15.51 -16.82
CA LEU A 147 3.55 -15.05 -15.53
C LEU A 147 2.65 -15.50 -14.39
N MET A 148 1.34 -15.61 -14.57
CA MET A 148 0.44 -16.10 -13.50
C MET A 148 0.76 -17.52 -13.06
N LYS A 149 1.25 -18.37 -13.97
CA LYS A 149 1.71 -19.71 -13.63
C LYS A 149 2.96 -19.65 -12.77
N TYR A 150 3.94 -18.81 -13.15
CA TYR A 150 5.13 -18.57 -12.34
C TYR A 150 4.77 -18.05 -10.94
N LEU A 151 3.83 -17.11 -10.83
CA LEU A 151 3.41 -16.55 -9.54
C LEU A 151 2.79 -17.62 -8.64
N CYS A 152 1.96 -18.50 -9.20
CA CYS A 152 1.39 -19.64 -8.49
C CYS A 152 2.47 -20.61 -7.99
N ASP A 153 3.40 -20.98 -8.86
CA ASP A 153 4.50 -21.90 -8.53
C ASP A 153 5.49 -21.30 -7.52
N SER A 154 5.61 -19.97 -7.48
CA SER A 154 6.55 -19.24 -6.64
C SER A 154 6.26 -19.29 -5.13
N LYS A 155 5.04 -19.70 -4.73
CA LYS A 155 4.57 -19.84 -3.34
C LYS A 155 4.88 -18.63 -2.46
N SER A 156 4.31 -17.49 -2.80
CA SER A 156 4.40 -16.28 -1.95
C SER A 156 3.57 -16.44 -0.68
N ASP A 157 3.96 -15.78 0.42
CA ASP A 157 3.25 -15.83 1.70
C ASP A 157 2.11 -14.80 1.80
N ALA A 158 2.21 -13.68 1.08
CA ALA A 158 1.22 -12.61 1.04
C ALA A 158 1.31 -11.79 -0.25
N VAL A 159 0.26 -11.03 -0.54
CA VAL A 159 0.22 -10.07 -1.67
C VAL A 159 0.10 -8.65 -1.13
N MET A 160 1.10 -7.82 -1.38
CA MET A 160 1.06 -6.39 -1.11
C MET A 160 0.60 -5.61 -2.35
N MET A 161 -0.38 -4.73 -2.20
CA MET A 161 -1.00 -4.05 -3.34
C MET A 161 -1.44 -2.62 -3.01
N ASP A 162 -1.62 -1.80 -4.04
CA ASP A 162 -2.33 -0.53 -3.90
C ASP A 162 -3.85 -0.72 -4.17
N PRO A 163 -4.74 -0.30 -3.24
CA PRO A 163 -6.19 -0.50 -3.35
C PRO A 163 -6.92 0.44 -4.31
N VAL A 164 -6.24 1.38 -4.98
CA VAL A 164 -6.91 2.29 -5.92
C VAL A 164 -7.69 1.51 -6.99
N LEU A 165 -7.23 0.33 -7.39
CA LEU A 165 -7.87 -0.50 -8.40
C LEU A 165 -7.91 -1.99 -7.99
N PRO A 166 -8.94 -2.74 -8.42
CA PRO A 166 -9.20 -4.08 -7.91
C PRO A 166 -8.33 -5.19 -8.51
N CYS A 167 -7.18 -4.90 -9.15
CA CYS A 167 -6.36 -5.96 -9.73
C CYS A 167 -5.60 -6.78 -8.68
N GLY A 168 -4.94 -6.10 -7.73
CA GLY A 168 -4.25 -6.76 -6.62
C GLY A 168 -5.15 -7.70 -5.82
N PRO A 169 -6.38 -7.29 -5.43
CA PRO A 169 -7.32 -8.17 -4.73
C PRO A 169 -7.73 -9.39 -5.55
N VAL A 170 -7.95 -9.21 -6.85
CA VAL A 170 -8.29 -10.33 -7.76
C VAL A 170 -7.14 -11.33 -7.84
N VAL A 171 -5.89 -10.87 -7.93
CA VAL A 171 -4.71 -11.74 -7.92
C VAL A 171 -4.55 -12.45 -6.57
N ALA A 172 -4.78 -11.75 -5.46
CA ALA A 172 -4.71 -12.34 -4.12
C ALA A 172 -5.75 -13.46 -3.93
N GLU A 173 -6.99 -13.22 -4.35
CA GLU A 173 -8.06 -14.22 -4.32
C GLU A 173 -7.74 -15.42 -5.24
N TYR A 174 -7.27 -15.15 -6.46
CA TYR A 174 -6.88 -16.19 -7.41
C TYR A 174 -5.78 -17.11 -6.87
N LEU A 175 -4.80 -16.54 -6.15
CA LEU A 175 -3.70 -17.29 -5.53
C LEU A 175 -4.04 -17.81 -4.13
N SER A 176 -5.22 -17.47 -3.58
CA SER A 176 -5.62 -17.79 -2.20
C SER A 176 -4.60 -17.32 -1.15
N LEU A 177 -4.10 -16.09 -1.32
CA LEU A 177 -3.08 -15.49 -0.46
C LEU A 177 -3.66 -14.35 0.41
N PRO A 178 -3.14 -14.14 1.63
CA PRO A 178 -3.54 -13.01 2.45
C PRO A 178 -3.14 -11.68 1.79
N SER A 179 -4.02 -10.69 1.91
CA SER A 179 -3.94 -9.42 1.21
C SER A 179 -3.45 -8.28 2.12
N VAL A 180 -2.36 -7.63 1.73
CA VAL A 180 -1.78 -6.47 2.41
C VAL A 180 -1.95 -5.25 1.53
N TYR A 181 -2.65 -4.24 2.02
CA TYR A 181 -2.97 -3.06 1.26
C TYR A 181 -2.07 -1.91 1.66
N PHE A 182 -1.27 -1.42 0.73
CA PHE A 182 -0.50 -0.20 0.90
C PHE A 182 -1.23 0.97 0.27
N MET A 183 -1.66 1.90 1.10
CA MET A 183 -2.60 2.94 0.71
C MET A 183 -2.10 4.32 1.11
N ARG A 184 -2.26 5.30 0.22
CA ARG A 184 -1.93 6.71 0.51
C ARG A 184 -3.10 7.55 1.06
N GLY A 185 -4.14 6.86 1.53
CA GLY A 185 -5.45 7.41 1.92
C GLY A 185 -6.61 6.68 1.21
N LEU A 186 -7.75 6.58 1.88
CA LEU A 186 -8.95 5.92 1.34
C LEU A 186 -9.68 6.85 0.36
N PRO A 187 -9.92 6.43 -0.91
CA PRO A 187 -10.69 7.24 -1.83
C PRO A 187 -12.14 7.41 -1.34
N CYS A 188 -12.79 8.48 -1.81
CA CYS A 188 -14.21 8.74 -1.54
C CYS A 188 -14.57 8.74 -0.05
N THR A 189 -13.70 9.25 0.83
CA THR A 189 -13.98 9.39 2.27
C THR A 189 -14.36 8.07 2.95
N LEU A 190 -13.98 6.92 2.36
CA LEU A 190 -14.33 5.62 2.92
C LEU A 190 -13.77 5.45 4.34
N TYR A 191 -12.67 6.12 4.65
CA TYR A 191 -12.14 6.20 6.01
C TYR A 191 -13.15 6.76 7.01
N TYR A 192 -13.87 7.83 6.66
CA TYR A 192 -14.88 8.43 7.53
C TYR A 192 -16.05 7.48 7.79
N LYS A 193 -16.51 6.76 6.76
CA LYS A 193 -17.53 5.71 6.92
C LYS A 193 -17.03 4.55 7.78
N ALA A 194 -15.81 4.08 7.52
CA ALA A 194 -15.25 2.94 8.22
C ALA A 194 -14.98 3.23 9.71
N THR A 195 -14.54 4.44 10.02
CA THR A 195 -14.25 4.90 11.38
C THR A 195 -15.46 5.49 12.11
N GLN A 196 -16.63 5.53 11.45
CA GLN A 196 -17.84 6.20 11.93
C GLN A 196 -17.61 7.68 12.29
N HIS A 197 -16.62 8.32 11.65
CA HIS A 197 -16.32 9.72 11.86
C HIS A 197 -17.26 10.60 11.03
N PRO A 198 -17.88 11.63 11.63
CA PRO A 198 -18.76 12.53 10.89
C PRO A 198 -17.95 13.32 9.85
N SER A 199 -18.39 13.29 8.59
CA SER A 199 -17.78 14.07 7.52
C SER A 199 -18.83 14.97 6.85
N PRO A 200 -19.25 16.06 7.51
CA PRO A 200 -20.33 16.91 7.02
C PRO A 200 -19.92 17.68 5.76
N PHE A 201 -20.75 17.61 4.71
CA PHE A 201 -20.52 18.33 3.44
C PHE A 201 -20.51 19.85 3.57
N SER A 202 -21.05 20.38 4.68
CA SER A 202 -21.13 21.81 4.96
C SER A 202 -19.82 22.42 5.49
N TYR A 203 -18.89 21.61 6.00
CA TYR A 203 -17.63 22.12 6.57
C TYR A 203 -16.40 21.42 6.00
N MET A 204 -16.58 20.24 5.40
CA MET A 204 -15.48 19.49 4.79
C MET A 204 -15.55 19.59 3.26
N PRO A 205 -14.67 20.37 2.62
CA PRO A 205 -14.57 20.40 1.17
C PRO A 205 -14.15 19.01 0.66
N ARG A 206 -14.80 18.53 -0.39
CA ARG A 206 -14.45 17.27 -1.04
C ARG A 206 -13.24 17.50 -1.93
N THR A 207 -12.35 16.51 -1.94
CA THR A 207 -11.18 16.49 -2.83
C THR A 207 -11.62 16.78 -4.26
N LEU A 208 -10.82 17.59 -4.97
CA LEU A 208 -11.03 18.01 -6.37
C LEU A 208 -12.15 19.04 -6.61
N THR A 209 -12.87 19.51 -5.59
CA THR A 209 -13.85 20.62 -5.73
C THR A 209 -13.22 22.02 -5.70
N SER A 210 -11.91 22.12 -5.38
CA SER A 210 -11.18 23.39 -5.19
C SER A 210 -11.81 24.36 -4.18
N SER A 211 -12.69 23.86 -3.31
CA SER A 211 -13.33 24.65 -2.25
C SER A 211 -12.48 24.67 -0.99
N SER A 212 -12.52 25.77 -0.24
CA SER A 212 -11.87 25.89 1.08
C SER A 212 -12.77 25.32 2.19
N ASP A 213 -12.30 25.35 3.44
CA ASP A 213 -13.11 25.08 4.64
C ASP A 213 -14.19 26.15 4.88
N HIS A 214 -14.02 27.34 4.32
CA HIS A 214 -15.03 28.39 4.25
C HIS A 214 -15.72 28.37 2.88
N MET A 215 -16.93 27.80 2.83
CA MET A 215 -17.72 27.66 1.61
C MET A 215 -18.96 28.58 1.59
N THR A 216 -19.22 29.16 0.42
CA THR A 216 -20.48 29.82 0.09
C THR A 216 -21.60 28.79 -0.18
N PHE A 217 -22.85 29.25 -0.24
CA PHE A 217 -23.99 28.38 -0.59
C PHE A 217 -23.78 27.61 -1.90
N THR A 218 -23.27 28.27 -2.94
CA THR A 218 -23.01 27.62 -4.25
C THR A 218 -21.91 26.57 -4.15
N GLU A 219 -20.86 26.81 -3.36
CA GLU A 219 -19.79 25.84 -3.14
C GLU A 219 -20.30 24.64 -2.36
N HIS A 220 -21.16 24.82 -1.36
CA HIS A 220 -21.83 23.70 -0.68
C HIS A 220 -22.63 22.82 -1.65
N VAL A 221 -23.39 23.44 -2.57
CA VAL A 221 -24.17 22.69 -3.58
C VAL A 221 -23.24 21.90 -4.50
N LYS A 222 -22.15 22.52 -4.99
CA LYS A 222 -21.13 21.84 -5.82
C LYS A 222 -20.48 20.68 -5.05
N ASN A 223 -20.15 20.89 -3.77
CA ASN A 223 -19.52 19.92 -2.90
C ASN A 223 -20.41 18.67 -2.69
N LEU A 224 -21.71 18.89 -2.50
CA LEU A 224 -22.71 17.83 -2.37
C LEU A 224 -22.92 17.05 -3.68
N LEU A 225 -23.01 17.74 -4.82
CA LEU A 225 -23.19 17.11 -6.13
C LEU A 225 -22.01 16.21 -6.49
N TYR A 226 -20.79 16.71 -6.25
CA TYR A 226 -19.56 15.96 -6.47
C TYR A 226 -19.57 14.66 -5.68
N TRP A 227 -19.84 14.74 -4.39
CA TRP A 227 -19.90 13.55 -3.52
C TRP A 227 -20.90 12.50 -3.98
N ASN A 228 -22.14 12.91 -4.29
CA ASN A 228 -23.19 11.96 -4.63
C ASN A 228 -22.88 11.17 -5.91
N CYS A 229 -22.06 11.73 -6.81
CA CYS A 229 -21.59 11.04 -8.00
C CYS A 229 -20.52 9.97 -7.67
N PHE A 230 -19.52 10.32 -6.86
CA PHE A 230 -18.36 9.45 -6.61
C PHE A 230 -18.51 8.48 -5.43
N SER A 231 -19.45 8.73 -4.52
CA SER A 231 -19.64 7.92 -3.30
C SER A 231 -20.22 6.52 -3.51
N LYS A 232 -20.66 6.20 -4.74
CA LYS A 232 -21.24 4.90 -5.12
C LYS A 232 -20.22 3.94 -5.75
N ALA A 233 -18.94 4.31 -5.83
CA ALA A 233 -17.89 3.38 -6.24
C ALA A 233 -17.88 2.15 -5.31
N SER A 234 -17.84 0.95 -5.88
CA SER A 234 -18.14 -0.33 -5.25
C SER A 234 -17.22 -0.67 -4.06
N ILE A 235 -17.62 -0.23 -2.85
CA ILE A 235 -16.95 -0.50 -1.56
C ILE A 235 -16.76 -2.01 -1.31
N TRP A 236 -17.61 -2.85 -1.89
CA TRP A 236 -17.66 -4.29 -1.64
C TRP A 236 -16.44 -5.08 -2.15
N LEU A 237 -15.70 -4.57 -3.14
CA LEU A 237 -14.49 -5.24 -3.67
C LEU A 237 -13.26 -5.08 -2.77
N MET A 238 -13.37 -4.32 -1.68
CA MET A 238 -12.25 -4.02 -0.80
C MET A 238 -12.40 -4.77 0.54
N ARG A 239 -12.16 -6.09 0.52
CA ARG A 239 -12.00 -6.90 1.74
C ARG A 239 -10.53 -6.84 2.19
N TYR A 240 -10.27 -6.07 3.24
CA TYR A 240 -8.91 -5.83 3.73
C TYR A 240 -8.50 -6.84 4.81
N ASP A 241 -7.41 -7.58 4.61
CA ASP A 241 -6.82 -8.37 5.72
C ASP A 241 -5.87 -7.51 6.55
N PHE A 242 -4.99 -6.73 5.90
CA PHE A 242 -4.09 -5.75 6.54
C PHE A 242 -3.96 -4.47 5.72
N VAL A 243 -3.87 -3.31 6.38
CA VAL A 243 -3.70 -2.02 5.67
C VAL A 243 -2.54 -1.20 6.25
N PHE A 244 -1.57 -0.90 5.41
CA PHE A 244 -0.58 0.16 5.63
C PHE A 244 -1.10 1.46 5.05
N VAL A 245 -1.25 2.48 5.90
CA VAL A 245 -1.67 3.80 5.45
C VAL A 245 -0.55 4.82 5.60
N GLN A 246 -0.16 5.40 4.46
CA GLN A 246 0.63 6.62 4.44
C GLN A 246 -0.29 7.79 4.81
N CYS A 247 0.09 8.49 5.87
CA CYS A 247 -0.72 9.57 6.45
C CYS A 247 -0.84 10.75 5.46
N PRO A 248 -2.04 11.09 4.95
CA PRO A 248 -2.27 12.38 4.31
C PRO A 248 -2.37 13.46 5.40
N ILE A 249 -1.93 14.69 5.09
CA ILE A 249 -2.05 15.88 5.96
C ILE A 249 -3.50 16.10 6.47
N ILE A 250 -4.49 15.55 5.75
CA ILE A 250 -5.93 15.63 6.04
C ILE A 250 -6.37 14.66 7.17
N HIS A 251 -5.52 13.72 7.60
CA HIS A 251 -5.77 12.80 8.72
C HIS A 251 -5.24 13.31 10.07
N ALA A 252 -5.04 14.63 10.22
CA ALA A 252 -4.69 15.24 11.50
C ALA A 252 -5.83 15.21 12.55
N LEU A 253 -7.01 14.70 12.20
CA LEU A 253 -8.12 14.51 13.12
C LEU A 253 -8.03 13.13 13.79
N PRO A 254 -8.11 13.05 15.14
CA PRO A 254 -8.11 11.76 15.84
C PRO A 254 -9.37 10.98 15.46
N CYS A 255 -9.21 9.97 14.61
CA CYS A 255 -10.28 9.06 14.21
C CYS A 255 -10.00 7.66 14.79
N PRO A 256 -11.05 6.88 15.13
CA PRO A 256 -10.88 5.48 15.51
C PRO A 256 -10.12 4.70 14.43
N ILE A 257 -9.21 3.81 14.84
CA ILE A 257 -8.42 3.00 13.91
C ILE A 257 -9.16 1.67 13.71
N MET A 258 -9.26 1.20 12.46
CA MET A 258 -9.81 -0.13 12.18
C MET A 258 -8.87 -1.23 12.72
N PRO A 259 -9.39 -2.39 13.15
CA PRO A 259 -8.55 -3.55 13.46
C PRO A 259 -7.76 -3.94 12.20
N ASN A 260 -6.45 -4.20 12.35
CA ASN A 260 -5.48 -4.53 11.27
C ASN A 260 -4.98 -3.36 10.40
N MET A 261 -5.10 -2.11 10.87
CA MET A 261 -4.51 -0.94 10.22
C MET A 261 -3.24 -0.49 10.95
N VAL A 262 -2.14 -0.34 10.20
CA VAL A 262 -0.84 0.14 10.72
C VAL A 262 -0.43 1.41 9.97
N TYR A 263 -0.16 2.48 10.71
CA TYR A 263 0.32 3.74 10.10
C TYR A 263 1.82 3.67 9.88
N ILE A 264 2.25 3.96 8.65
CA ILE A 264 3.66 4.14 8.30
C ILE A 264 3.87 5.61 7.92
N GLY A 265 4.60 6.32 8.76
CA GLY A 265 5.00 7.72 8.53
C GLY A 265 6.48 7.86 8.16
N GLY A 266 6.91 9.07 7.82
CA GLY A 266 8.34 9.41 7.65
C GLY A 266 9.00 8.84 6.38
N ILE A 267 8.22 8.32 5.43
CA ILE A 267 8.71 7.60 4.25
C ILE A 267 9.53 8.50 3.30
N ASN A 268 9.28 9.82 3.30
CA ASN A 268 9.93 10.79 2.41
C ASN A 268 10.87 11.77 3.15
N CYS A 269 11.30 11.46 4.37
CA CYS A 269 12.16 12.35 5.15
C CYS A 269 13.64 12.17 4.77
N GLU A 270 14.04 12.65 3.59
CA GLU A 270 15.45 12.90 3.26
C GLU A 270 15.84 14.35 3.58
N GLN A 271 17.15 14.62 3.74
CA GLN A 271 17.66 15.99 3.83
C GLN A 271 17.26 16.79 2.58
N GLU A 272 16.66 17.97 2.80
CA GLU A 272 16.29 18.89 1.73
C GLU A 272 17.50 19.21 0.85
N LYS A 273 17.41 18.92 -0.44
CA LYS A 273 18.37 19.39 -1.43
C LYS A 273 18.00 20.83 -1.80
N PRO A 274 18.98 21.75 -1.92
CA PRO A 274 18.70 23.12 -2.33
C PRO A 274 17.95 23.12 -3.67
N LEU A 275 16.92 23.96 -3.79
CA LEU A 275 16.14 24.10 -5.01
C LEU A 275 17.06 24.37 -6.20
N SER A 276 16.75 23.72 -7.33
CA SER A 276 17.50 23.97 -8.56
C SER A 276 17.35 25.44 -8.98
N LYS A 277 18.41 25.99 -9.59
CA LYS A 277 18.45 27.40 -10.03
C LYS A 277 17.32 27.78 -11.01
N VAL A 278 16.64 26.79 -11.59
CA VAL A 278 15.51 26.95 -12.51
C VAL A 278 14.19 27.20 -11.77
N ILE A 279 14.02 26.62 -10.58
CA ILE A 279 12.75 26.68 -9.82
C ILE A 279 12.76 27.84 -8.80
N ASN A 280 13.94 28.20 -8.29
CA ASN A 280 14.11 29.32 -7.35
C ASN A 280 13.41 30.63 -7.76
N PRO A 281 13.49 31.11 -9.02
CA PRO A 281 12.88 32.37 -9.43
C PRO A 281 11.34 32.37 -9.39
N ILE A 282 10.70 31.20 -9.41
CA ILE A 282 9.24 31.06 -9.43
C ILE A 282 8.66 31.31 -8.03
N PHE A 283 9.38 30.92 -6.98
CA PHE A 283 8.92 31.04 -5.59
C PHE A 283 9.41 32.31 -4.89
N THR A 284 10.49 32.93 -5.37
CA THR A 284 11.03 34.17 -4.78
C THR A 284 10.34 35.45 -5.26
N ASN A 285 9.41 35.35 -6.22
CA ASN A 285 8.67 36.48 -6.80
C ASN A 285 7.18 36.51 -6.40
N SER A 286 6.81 35.85 -5.30
CA SER A 286 5.46 35.88 -4.70
C SER A 286 5.44 36.70 -3.42
#